data_AF-A0A935QX81-F1
#
_entry.id   AF-A0A935QX81-F1
#
_cell.length_a   1.000
_cell.length_b   1.000
_cell.length_c   1.000
_cell.angle_alpha   90.00
_cell.angle_beta   90.00
_cell.angle_gamma   90.00
#
_symmetry.space_group_name_H-M   'P 1'
#
loop_
_entity.id
_entity.type
_entity.pdbx_description
1 polymer ?
#
loop_
_entity_poly.entity_id
_entity_poly.type
_entity_poly.pdbx_seq_one_letter_code
_entity_poly.pdbx_strand_id
1 'polypeptide(L)'
;MDQEVGTGVSFWIQLTFSEADLVERLWVEVACRSNQQLKLEVQVYSREALRNVEGLAKSSPLINQRLRELLSAKAPVAVLVPPFYGTVPNEEYRAAVVINRLLGSGDQSHVVRNLVSALEPDQFTRLNTFLRRSLGVMLAAGPQLTYRTTVDKLQTESPLIVRFQDTNGELELSAAGAGLVNLIALFCALSRWRSAASGAR
;
A
#
# COMPACT_ATOMS: atom_id res chain seq x y z
N MET A 1 0.99 19.47 -13.22
CA MET A 1 1.37 20.81 -12.74
C MET A 1 1.55 20.65 -11.25
N ASP A 2 2.79 20.53 -10.78
CA ASP A 2 3.06 20.32 -9.36
C ASP A 2 2.65 21.59 -8.62
N GLN A 3 1.71 21.47 -7.68
CA GLN A 3 1.32 22.60 -6.84
C GLN A 3 2.52 22.96 -5.96
N GLU A 4 2.93 24.22 -5.98
CA GLU A 4 3.93 24.73 -5.05
C GLU A 4 3.42 24.54 -3.62
N VAL A 5 4.06 23.63 -2.88
CA VAL A 5 3.75 23.43 -1.45
C VAL A 5 4.41 24.57 -0.69
N GLY A 6 3.60 25.43 -0.07
CA GLY A 6 4.08 26.55 0.75
C GLY A 6 5.06 26.08 1.84
N THR A 7 6.04 26.91 2.15
CA THR A 7 6.98 26.66 3.26
C THR A 7 6.23 26.60 4.59
N GLY A 8 6.51 25.58 5.41
CA GLY A 8 5.86 25.39 6.71
C GLY A 8 4.51 24.67 6.67
N VAL A 9 4.10 24.14 5.52
CA VAL A 9 2.94 23.23 5.47
C VAL A 9 3.33 21.89 6.07
N SER A 10 2.58 21.47 7.10
CA SER A 10 2.62 20.10 7.61
C SER A 10 1.22 19.50 7.66
N PHE A 11 1.15 18.19 7.46
CA PHE A 11 -0.01 17.41 7.84
C PHE A 11 0.43 16.26 8.73
N TRP A 12 -0.49 15.77 9.53
CA TRP A 12 -0.24 14.62 10.38
C TRP A 12 -1.40 13.63 10.30
N ILE A 13 -1.06 12.37 10.52
CA ILE A 13 -1.99 11.25 10.58
C ILE A 13 -1.75 10.57 11.91
N GLN A 14 -2.78 10.50 12.75
CA GLN A 14 -2.76 9.69 13.96
C GLN A 14 -3.62 8.46 13.74
N LEU A 15 -3.01 7.28 13.86
CA LEU A 15 -3.69 6.00 13.89
C LEU A 15 -3.74 5.52 15.34
N THR A 16 -4.92 5.06 15.76
CA THR A 16 -5.14 4.44 17.08
C THR A 16 -5.58 3.00 16.84
N PHE A 17 -4.91 2.08 17.52
CA PHE A 17 -5.13 0.64 17.41
C PHE A 17 -5.74 0.10 18.70
N SER A 18 -6.03 -1.21 18.73
CA SER A 18 -6.55 -1.86 19.94
C SER A 18 -5.49 -1.85 21.04
N GLU A 19 -5.90 -1.82 22.30
CA GLU A 19 -4.97 -1.96 23.43
C GLU A 19 -4.29 -3.34 23.48
N ALA A 20 -4.85 -4.32 22.76
CA ALA A 20 -4.26 -5.64 22.59
C ALA A 20 -3.17 -5.69 21.51
N ASP A 21 -3.06 -4.65 20.66
CA ASP A 21 -2.04 -4.56 19.63
C ASP A 21 -0.71 -4.07 20.25
N LEU A 22 0.42 -4.57 19.73
CA LEU A 22 1.75 -4.14 20.19
C LEU A 22 1.94 -2.62 20.03
N VAL A 23 1.46 -2.07 18.92
CA VAL A 23 1.46 -0.63 18.64
C VAL A 23 0.06 -0.12 18.91
N GLU A 24 -0.08 0.73 19.92
CA GLU A 24 -1.38 1.28 20.32
C GLU A 24 -1.68 2.60 19.62
N ARG A 25 -0.63 3.40 19.35
CA ARG A 25 -0.76 4.66 18.59
C ARG A 25 0.42 4.84 17.65
N LEU A 26 0.14 5.36 16.47
CA LEU A 26 1.14 5.74 15.48
C LEU A 26 0.83 7.15 14.99
N TRP A 27 1.84 8.01 15.04
CA TRP A 27 1.78 9.39 14.57
C TRP A 27 2.73 9.54 13.40
N VAL A 28 2.21 9.95 12.25
CA VAL A 28 3.00 10.30 11.06
C VAL A 28 2.85 11.79 10.84
N GLU A 29 3.95 12.52 10.81
CA GLU A 29 3.98 13.91 10.37
C GLU A 29 4.75 14.01 9.07
N VAL A 30 4.19 14.71 8.10
CA VAL A 30 4.86 15.11 6.87
C VAL A 30 4.92 16.62 6.86
N ALA A 31 6.13 17.18 6.85
CA ALA A 31 6.35 18.61 6.87
C ALA A 31 7.30 19.04 5.75
N CYS A 32 6.93 20.09 5.01
CA CYS A 32 7.84 20.77 4.09
C CYS A 32 8.66 21.80 4.89
N ARG A 33 9.93 21.46 5.16
CA ARG A 33 10.82 22.35 5.93
C ARG A 33 11.35 23.49 5.06
N SER A 34 11.95 24.49 5.69
CA SER A 34 12.48 25.71 5.04
C SER A 34 13.51 25.44 3.94
N ASN A 35 14.12 24.25 3.90
CA ASN A 35 15.02 23.80 2.85
C ASN A 35 14.30 23.13 1.66
N GLN A 36 12.97 23.29 1.56
CA GLN A 36 12.12 22.67 0.53
C GLN A 36 12.16 21.13 0.50
N GLN A 37 12.66 20.50 1.55
CA GLN A 37 12.65 19.04 1.68
C GLN A 37 11.42 18.59 2.48
N LEU A 38 10.73 17.59 1.93
CA LEU A 38 9.72 16.82 2.65
C LEU A 38 10.42 15.98 3.73
N LYS A 39 10.13 16.28 5.00
CA LYS A 39 10.54 15.45 6.14
C LYS A 39 9.35 14.60 6.57
N LEU A 40 9.57 13.30 6.66
CA LEU A 40 8.67 12.35 7.30
C LEU A 40 9.17 12.08 8.72
N GLU A 41 8.29 12.26 9.71
CA GLU A 41 8.55 11.87 11.09
C GLU A 41 7.49 10.86 11.52
N VAL A 42 7.93 9.74 12.09
CA VAL A 42 7.05 8.68 12.58
C VAL A 42 7.33 8.44 14.05
N GLN A 43 6.30 8.57 14.87
CA GLN A 43 6.36 8.29 16.31
C GLN A 43 5.38 7.16 16.61
N VAL A 44 5.79 6.27 17.51
CA VAL A 44 5.03 5.07 17.86
C VAL A 44 4.90 5.00 19.38
N TYR A 45 3.71 4.67 19.85
CA TYR A 45 3.46 4.38 21.26
C TYR A 45 3.12 2.90 21.43
N SER A 46 3.83 2.26 22.36
CA SER A 46 3.66 0.85 22.73
C SER A 46 4.00 0.70 24.21
N ARG A 47 3.02 0.32 25.05
CA ARG A 47 3.27 0.03 26.47
C ARG A 47 4.26 -1.12 26.65
N GLU A 48 4.16 -2.16 25.83
CA GLU A 48 5.05 -3.32 25.89
C GLU A 48 6.50 -2.94 25.54
N ALA A 49 6.70 -2.12 24.49
CA ALA A 49 8.03 -1.66 24.12
C ALA A 49 8.68 -0.79 25.20
N LEU A 50 7.89 0.06 25.87
CA LEU A 50 8.36 0.86 27.01
C LEU A 50 8.80 -0.02 28.18
N ARG A 51 8.03 -1.05 28.53
CA ARG A 51 8.41 -2.02 29.58
C ARG A 51 9.69 -2.78 29.22
N ASN A 52 9.92 -3.08 27.94
CA ASN A 52 11.08 -3.84 27.49
C ASN A 52 12.43 -3.11 27.67
N VAL A 53 12.37 -1.78 27.75
CA VAL A 53 13.53 -0.91 28.00
C VAL A 53 13.50 -0.25 29.37
N GLU A 54 12.50 -0.56 30.19
CA GLU A 54 12.38 -0.06 31.55
C GLU A 54 13.59 -0.51 32.39
N GLY A 55 14.21 0.44 33.11
CA GLY A 55 15.43 0.20 33.87
C GLY A 55 16.75 0.36 33.09
N LEU A 56 16.71 0.58 31.77
CA LEU A 56 17.91 0.96 31.01
C LEU A 56 18.18 2.46 31.16
N ALA A 57 19.47 2.83 31.28
CA ALA A 57 19.87 4.23 31.21
C ALA A 57 19.50 4.81 29.84
N LYS A 58 18.99 6.05 29.79
CA LYS A 58 18.50 6.69 28.54
C LYS A 58 19.52 6.75 27.41
N SER A 59 20.82 6.74 27.72
CA SER A 59 21.93 6.72 26.76
C SER A 59 22.38 5.33 26.34
N SER A 60 21.76 4.26 26.86
CA SER A 60 22.17 2.89 26.59
C SER A 60 21.91 2.51 25.13
N PRO A 61 22.91 1.99 24.41
CA PRO A 61 22.73 1.53 23.03
C PRO A 61 21.75 0.35 22.92
N LEU A 62 21.54 -0.39 24.02
CA LEU A 62 20.60 -1.52 24.09
C LEU A 62 19.14 -1.10 23.95
N ILE A 63 18.80 0.16 24.23
CA ILE A 63 17.44 0.69 24.05
C ILE A 63 17.05 0.57 22.58
N ASN A 64 17.87 1.10 21.68
CA ASN A 64 17.58 1.08 20.24
C ASN A 64 17.53 -0.34 19.69
N GLN A 65 18.40 -1.22 20.19
CA GLN A 65 18.39 -2.63 19.79
C GLN A 65 17.08 -3.32 20.17
N ARG A 66 16.70 -3.27 21.46
CA ARG A 66 15.49 -3.94 21.96
C ARG A 66 14.21 -3.40 21.33
N LEU A 67 14.12 -2.07 21.17
CA LEU A 67 12.97 -1.46 20.50
C LEU A 67 12.87 -1.91 19.04
N ARG A 68 14.00 -1.97 18.31
CA ARG A 68 14.00 -2.46 16.92
C ARG A 68 13.60 -3.92 16.84
N GLU A 69 14.20 -4.78 17.67
CA GLU A 69 13.89 -6.22 17.69
C GLU A 69 12.39 -6.45 17.96
N LEU A 70 11.83 -5.79 18.98
CA LEU A 70 10.42 -5.95 19.33
C LEU A 70 9.48 -5.38 18.26
N LEU A 71 9.72 -4.15 17.81
CA LEU A 71 8.81 -3.47 16.89
C LEU A 71 8.92 -4.01 15.46
N SER A 72 10.10 -4.47 15.02
CA SER A 72 10.28 -5.04 13.67
C SER A 72 9.44 -6.29 13.45
N ALA A 73 9.20 -7.08 14.48
CA ALA A 73 8.38 -8.29 14.41
C ALA A 73 6.91 -8.01 14.04
N LYS A 74 6.43 -6.77 14.25
CA LYS A 74 5.05 -6.34 13.99
C LYS A 74 4.98 -5.06 13.16
N ALA A 75 6.10 -4.61 12.60
CA ALA A 75 6.11 -3.42 11.76
C ALA A 75 5.20 -3.64 10.54
N PRO A 76 4.44 -2.63 10.12
CA PRO A 76 3.65 -2.73 8.91
C PRO A 76 4.59 -3.01 7.73
N VAL A 77 4.36 -4.15 7.07
CA VAL A 77 5.20 -4.63 5.97
C VAL A 77 5.09 -3.72 4.74
N ALA A 78 3.95 -3.04 4.60
CA ALA A 78 3.72 -2.06 3.56
C ALA A 78 2.78 -0.96 4.07
N VAL A 79 3.03 0.28 3.65
CA VAL A 79 2.09 1.39 3.78
C VAL A 79 1.66 1.76 2.36
N LEU A 80 0.37 1.53 2.07
CA LEU A 80 -0.23 1.99 0.83
C LEU A 80 -0.78 3.39 1.07
N VAL A 81 -0.12 4.40 0.51
CA VAL A 81 -0.65 5.77 0.51
C VAL A 81 -1.36 5.95 -0.81
N PRO A 82 -2.70 5.95 -0.83
CA PRO A 82 -3.42 6.13 -2.07
C PRO A 82 -3.22 7.56 -2.56
N PRO A 83 -2.75 7.77 -3.80
CA PRO A 83 -2.85 9.08 -4.41
C PRO A 83 -4.33 9.37 -4.70
N PHE A 84 -4.73 10.63 -4.49
CA PHE A 84 -6.11 11.08 -4.73
C PHE A 84 -6.48 11.17 -6.23
N TYR A 85 -5.57 10.81 -7.14
CA TYR A 85 -5.68 11.05 -8.58
C TYR A 85 -5.61 9.75 -9.42
N GLY A 86 -6.56 8.82 -9.20
CA GLY A 86 -6.86 7.71 -10.13
C GLY A 86 -5.66 6.85 -10.59
N THR A 87 -5.85 6.11 -11.69
CA THR A 87 -4.76 5.42 -12.41
C THR A 87 -4.36 6.21 -13.65
N VAL A 88 -3.12 6.06 -14.11
CA VAL A 88 -2.73 6.60 -15.43
C VAL A 88 -3.52 5.95 -16.58
N PRO A 89 -3.83 6.69 -17.66
CA PRO A 89 -4.55 6.14 -18.82
C PRO A 89 -3.81 4.98 -19.48
N ASN A 90 -2.48 5.11 -19.65
CA ASN A 90 -1.63 4.10 -20.27
C ASN A 90 -0.55 3.67 -19.27
N GLU A 91 -0.56 2.39 -18.91
CA GLU A 91 0.44 1.79 -18.02
C GLU A 91 1.18 0.68 -18.77
N GLU A 92 2.48 0.87 -19.01
CA GLU A 92 3.33 -0.15 -19.60
C GLU A 92 3.78 -1.18 -18.56
N TYR A 93 4.12 -2.38 -19.02
CA TYR A 93 4.72 -3.39 -18.17
C TYR A 93 6.09 -2.94 -17.64
N ARG A 94 6.32 -3.18 -16.35
CA ARG A 94 7.53 -2.80 -15.62
C ARG A 94 8.09 -4.00 -14.88
N ALA A 95 9.42 -4.08 -14.85
CA ALA A 95 10.11 -5.11 -14.08
C ALA A 95 9.83 -4.96 -12.57
N ALA A 96 9.87 -6.09 -11.86
CA ALA A 96 9.63 -6.18 -10.41
C ALA A 96 10.45 -5.17 -9.57
N VAL A 97 11.70 -4.90 -9.95
CA VAL A 97 12.58 -3.94 -9.25
C VAL A 97 12.05 -2.52 -9.37
N VAL A 98 11.55 -2.15 -10.55
CA VAL A 98 10.95 -0.83 -10.80
C VAL A 98 9.65 -0.67 -10.00
N ILE A 99 8.80 -1.69 -10.01
CA ILE A 99 7.56 -1.71 -9.21
C ILE A 99 7.87 -1.52 -7.73
N ASN A 100 8.84 -2.26 -7.18
CA ASN A 100 9.24 -2.13 -5.77
C ASN A 100 9.74 -0.73 -5.43
N ARG A 101 10.52 -0.12 -6.33
CA ARG A 101 11.00 1.26 -6.15
C ARG A 101 9.83 2.25 -6.11
N LEU A 102 8.87 2.12 -7.02
CA LEU A 102 7.70 3.00 -7.10
C LEU A 102 6.76 2.83 -5.90
N LEU A 103 6.56 1.59 -5.45
CA LEU A 103 5.85 1.31 -4.20
C LEU A 103 6.52 1.99 -3.00
N GLY A 104 7.84 1.85 -2.90
CA GLY A 104 8.63 2.44 -1.82
C GLY A 104 8.73 3.97 -1.86
N SER A 105 8.61 4.58 -3.04
CA SER A 105 8.60 6.05 -3.20
C SER A 105 7.23 6.68 -3.07
N GLY A 106 6.17 5.90 -2.82
CA GLY A 106 4.80 6.41 -2.73
C GLY A 106 4.14 6.70 -4.08
N ASP A 107 4.75 6.28 -5.20
CA ASP A 107 4.25 6.51 -6.56
C ASP A 107 3.41 5.33 -7.07
N GLN A 108 2.42 4.95 -6.25
CA GLN A 108 1.77 3.63 -6.34
C GLN A 108 0.63 3.59 -7.37
N SER A 109 0.06 4.73 -7.77
CA SER A 109 -0.98 4.82 -8.83
C SER A 109 -0.47 4.43 -10.21
N HIS A 110 0.83 4.59 -10.45
CA HIS A 110 1.45 4.34 -11.75
C HIS A 110 1.79 2.86 -11.99
N VAL A 111 1.49 2.00 -11.02
CA VAL A 111 1.82 0.57 -11.08
C VAL A 111 0.63 -0.36 -10.79
N VAL A 112 -0.60 0.15 -10.74
CA VAL A 112 -1.75 -0.67 -10.32
C VAL A 112 -2.02 -1.81 -11.30
N ARG A 113 -1.95 -1.58 -12.62
CA ARG A 113 -2.13 -2.66 -13.59
C ARG A 113 -0.98 -3.65 -13.54
N ASN A 114 0.25 -3.18 -13.37
CA ASN A 114 1.42 -4.01 -13.14
C ASN A 114 1.23 -4.93 -11.93
N LEU A 115 0.69 -4.40 -10.83
CA LEU A 115 0.40 -5.18 -9.62
C LEU A 115 -0.64 -6.26 -9.88
N VAL A 116 -1.70 -5.97 -10.63
CA VAL A 116 -2.76 -6.94 -10.97
C VAL A 116 -2.26 -8.00 -11.97
N SER A 117 -1.50 -7.59 -12.98
CA SER A 117 -0.89 -8.46 -13.99
C SER A 117 0.08 -9.47 -13.39
N ALA A 118 0.78 -9.08 -12.32
CA ALA A 118 1.76 -9.92 -11.63
C ALA A 118 1.16 -10.91 -10.62
N LEU A 119 -0.15 -10.89 -10.36
CA LEU A 119 -0.77 -11.83 -9.44
C LEU A 119 -0.87 -13.23 -10.06
N GLU A 120 -0.59 -14.27 -9.29
CA GLU A 120 -0.87 -15.65 -9.68
C GLU A 120 -2.39 -15.91 -9.81
N PRO A 121 -2.83 -16.95 -10.54
CA PRO A 121 -4.26 -17.25 -10.73
C PRO A 121 -5.05 -17.40 -9.41
N ASP A 122 -4.46 -18.01 -8.39
CA ASP A 122 -5.09 -18.15 -7.07
C ASP A 122 -5.22 -16.79 -6.37
N GLN A 123 -4.19 -15.94 -6.48
CA GLN A 123 -4.18 -14.60 -5.90
C GLN A 123 -5.22 -13.70 -6.56
N PHE A 124 -5.38 -13.80 -7.89
CA PHE A 124 -6.42 -13.09 -8.62
C PHE A 124 -7.83 -13.52 -8.20
N THR A 125 -8.04 -14.82 -8.00
CA THR A 125 -9.30 -15.36 -7.47
C THR A 125 -9.60 -14.83 -6.07
N ARG A 126 -8.57 -14.76 -5.21
CA ARG A 126 -8.67 -14.20 -3.86
C ARG A 126 -8.93 -12.68 -3.88
N LEU A 127 -8.36 -11.94 -4.84
CA LEU A 127 -8.65 -10.52 -5.04
C LEU A 127 -10.14 -10.33 -5.33
N ASN A 128 -10.70 -11.06 -6.29
CA ASN A 128 -12.13 -10.98 -6.61
C ASN A 128 -13.02 -11.37 -5.42
N THR A 129 -12.63 -12.38 -4.65
CA THR A 129 -13.33 -12.74 -3.41
C THR A 129 -13.27 -11.62 -2.39
N PHE A 130 -12.12 -10.96 -2.23
CA PHE A 130 -11.94 -9.81 -1.35
C PHE A 130 -12.82 -8.63 -1.78
N LEU A 131 -12.82 -8.26 -3.07
CA LEU A 131 -13.65 -7.17 -3.59
C LEU A 131 -15.14 -7.43 -3.36
N ARG A 132 -15.62 -8.64 -3.62
CA ARG A 132 -17.01 -9.04 -3.35
C ARG A 132 -17.36 -8.96 -1.87
N ARG A 133 -16.45 -9.31 -0.96
CA ARG A 133 -16.70 -9.20 0.49
C ARG A 133 -16.68 -7.76 0.97
N SER A 134 -15.76 -6.95 0.46
CA SER A 134 -15.58 -5.56 0.88
C SER A 134 -16.66 -4.63 0.31
N LEU A 135 -17.17 -4.92 -0.88
CA LEU A 135 -18.08 -4.02 -1.63
C LEU A 135 -19.45 -4.67 -1.94
N GLY A 136 -19.55 -5.99 -1.92
CA GLY A 136 -20.78 -6.72 -2.27
C GLY A 136 -21.89 -6.66 -1.22
N VAL A 137 -21.62 -6.14 -0.01
CA VAL A 137 -22.69 -5.83 0.94
C VAL A 137 -23.52 -4.63 0.48
N MET A 138 -22.94 -3.73 -0.33
CA MET A 138 -23.63 -2.54 -0.86
C MET A 138 -24.15 -2.72 -2.29
N LEU A 139 -23.67 -3.74 -3.02
CA LEU A 139 -24.02 -3.99 -4.42
C LEU A 139 -24.36 -5.48 -4.58
N ALA A 140 -25.57 -5.81 -5.04
CA ALA A 140 -26.08 -7.18 -5.15
C ALA A 140 -25.18 -8.18 -5.91
N ALA A 141 -24.22 -7.69 -6.71
CA ALA A 141 -23.20 -8.50 -7.37
C ALA A 141 -21.74 -8.10 -7.08
N GLY A 142 -21.48 -6.94 -6.45
CA GLY A 142 -20.15 -6.37 -6.21
C GLY A 142 -19.30 -6.15 -7.49
N PRO A 143 -18.33 -5.23 -7.49
CA PRO A 143 -17.38 -5.16 -8.59
C PRO A 143 -16.46 -6.38 -8.59
N GLN A 144 -16.20 -6.91 -9.78
CA GLN A 144 -15.24 -8.01 -10.00
C GLN A 144 -14.31 -7.64 -11.14
N LEU A 145 -13.03 -8.00 -11.02
CA LEU A 145 -12.10 -7.94 -12.14
C LEU A 145 -12.41 -9.10 -13.09
N THR A 146 -12.77 -8.78 -14.31
CA THR A 146 -13.11 -9.71 -15.39
C THR A 146 -11.93 -10.00 -16.30
N TYR A 147 -11.00 -9.05 -16.40
CA TYR A 147 -9.86 -9.14 -17.29
C TYR A 147 -8.61 -8.52 -16.68
N ARG A 148 -7.46 -9.09 -17.04
CA ARG A 148 -6.14 -8.48 -16.88
C ARG A 148 -5.24 -8.95 -18.01
N THR A 149 -4.33 -8.09 -18.45
CA THR A 149 -3.19 -8.53 -19.25
C THR A 149 -2.29 -9.39 -18.36
N THR A 150 -2.14 -10.67 -18.70
CA THR A 150 -1.28 -11.62 -18.00
C THR A 150 0.13 -11.62 -18.58
N VAL A 151 1.09 -12.23 -17.88
CA VAL A 151 2.52 -12.21 -18.27
C VAL A 151 2.76 -12.81 -19.66
N ASP A 152 2.01 -13.84 -20.04
CA ASP A 152 2.04 -14.48 -21.36
C ASP A 152 1.54 -13.58 -22.50
N LYS A 153 0.71 -12.58 -22.19
CA LYS A 153 0.11 -11.66 -23.16
C LYS A 153 0.91 -10.36 -23.34
N LEU A 154 1.96 -10.15 -22.56
CA LEU A 154 2.78 -8.92 -22.60
C LEU A 154 3.44 -8.66 -23.95
N GLN A 155 3.64 -9.71 -24.76
CA GLN A 155 4.21 -9.57 -26.10
C GLN A 155 3.20 -9.09 -27.14
N THR A 156 1.90 -9.27 -26.87
CA THR A 156 0.81 -9.01 -27.83
C THR A 156 -0.13 -7.90 -27.39
N GLU A 157 -0.09 -7.50 -26.12
CA GLU A 157 -0.96 -6.48 -25.53
C GLU A 157 -0.13 -5.38 -24.86
N SER A 158 -0.22 -4.16 -25.41
CA SER A 158 0.31 -2.93 -24.81
C SER A 158 -0.61 -1.76 -25.15
N PRO A 159 -0.99 -0.90 -24.19
CA PRO A 159 -0.61 -0.91 -22.77
C PRO A 159 -1.25 -2.08 -21.98
N LEU A 160 -0.89 -2.22 -20.70
CA LEU A 160 -1.57 -3.15 -19.80
C LEU A 160 -3.03 -2.76 -19.66
N ILE A 161 -3.92 -3.77 -19.68
CA ILE A 161 -5.36 -3.58 -19.54
C ILE A 161 -5.84 -4.36 -18.32
N VAL A 162 -6.63 -3.72 -17.47
CA VAL A 162 -7.39 -4.39 -16.41
C VAL A 162 -8.84 -3.95 -16.54
N ARG A 163 -9.78 -4.90 -16.56
CA ARG A 163 -11.20 -4.59 -16.64
C ARG A 163 -11.94 -5.10 -15.43
N PHE A 164 -12.98 -4.38 -15.06
CA PHE A 164 -13.90 -4.75 -14.01
C PHE A 164 -15.34 -4.64 -14.50
N GLN A 165 -16.21 -5.48 -13.95
CA GLN A 165 -17.64 -5.42 -14.17
C GLN A 165 -18.28 -4.67 -13.01
N ASP A 166 -19.12 -3.68 -13.31
CA ASP A 166 -20.05 -3.06 -12.38
C ASP A 166 -21.52 -3.26 -12.84
N THR A 167 -22.45 -2.51 -12.27
CA THR A 167 -23.87 -2.54 -12.65
C THR A 167 -24.15 -2.00 -14.06
N ASN A 168 -23.22 -1.24 -14.64
CA ASN A 168 -23.36 -0.55 -15.93
C ASN A 168 -22.64 -1.29 -17.08
N GLY A 169 -21.78 -2.26 -16.77
CA GLY A 169 -21.07 -3.02 -17.80
C GLY A 169 -19.65 -3.38 -17.41
N GLU A 170 -18.91 -3.88 -18.39
CA GLU A 170 -17.46 -4.02 -18.27
C GLU A 170 -16.81 -2.67 -18.57
N LEU A 171 -15.94 -2.23 -17.66
CA LEU A 171 -15.20 -0.98 -17.75
C LEU A 171 -13.70 -1.25 -17.55
N GLU A 172 -12.87 -0.41 -18.16
CA GLU A 172 -11.43 -0.43 -17.90
C GLU A 172 -11.13 0.21 -16.53
N LEU A 173 -10.10 -0.27 -15.83
CA LEU A 173 -9.76 0.14 -14.45
C LEU A 173 -9.53 1.66 -14.30
N SER A 174 -9.12 2.37 -15.35
CA SER A 174 -9.00 3.84 -15.33
C SER A 174 -10.31 4.58 -15.17
N ALA A 175 -11.44 3.95 -15.50
CA ALA A 175 -12.76 4.49 -15.23
C ALA A 175 -13.20 4.28 -13.77
N ALA A 176 -12.45 3.50 -12.98
CA ALA A 176 -12.78 3.26 -11.59
C ALA A 176 -12.50 4.48 -10.70
N GLY A 177 -13.37 4.71 -9.72
CA GLY A 177 -13.11 5.67 -8.66
C GLY A 177 -11.93 5.26 -7.77
N ALA A 178 -11.28 6.25 -7.14
CA ALA A 178 -10.09 6.04 -6.32
C ALA A 178 -10.26 4.94 -5.26
N GLY A 179 -11.44 4.83 -4.64
CA GLY A 179 -11.71 3.81 -3.63
C GLY A 179 -11.49 2.36 -4.12
N LEU A 180 -11.99 2.02 -5.32
CA LEU A 180 -11.81 0.68 -5.88
C LEU A 180 -10.35 0.42 -6.27
N VAL A 181 -9.71 1.40 -6.92
CA VAL A 181 -8.29 1.35 -7.30
C VAL A 181 -7.43 1.09 -6.06
N ASN A 182 -7.70 1.79 -4.95
CA ASN A 182 -6.94 1.66 -3.71
C ASN A 182 -7.10 0.28 -3.06
N LEU A 183 -8.31 -0.27 -3.06
CA LEU A 183 -8.56 -1.62 -2.53
C LEU A 183 -7.82 -2.69 -3.34
N ILE A 184 -7.83 -2.57 -4.67
CA ILE A 184 -7.08 -3.45 -5.57
C ILE A 184 -5.58 -3.34 -5.29
N ALA A 185 -5.04 -2.12 -5.30
CA ALA A 185 -3.62 -1.86 -5.07
C ALA A 185 -3.16 -2.41 -3.70
N LEU A 186 -3.96 -2.19 -2.63
CA LEU A 186 -3.69 -2.71 -1.29
C LEU A 186 -3.59 -4.23 -1.28
N PHE A 187 -4.59 -4.91 -1.85
CA PHE A 187 -4.59 -6.36 -1.90
C PHE A 187 -3.39 -6.90 -2.68
N CYS A 188 -3.08 -6.31 -3.83
CA CYS A 188 -1.98 -6.77 -4.67
C CYS A 188 -0.63 -6.57 -3.99
N ALA A 189 -0.41 -5.41 -3.36
CA ALA A 189 0.79 -5.14 -2.59
C ALA A 189 0.96 -6.15 -1.45
N LEU A 190 -0.09 -6.41 -0.67
CA LEU A 190 -0.06 -7.40 0.41
C LEU A 190 0.21 -8.83 -0.08
N SER A 191 -0.37 -9.21 -1.23
CA SER A 191 -0.17 -10.54 -1.82
C SER A 191 1.28 -10.73 -2.26
N ARG A 192 1.86 -9.71 -2.88
CA ARG A 192 3.28 -9.69 -3.28
C ARG A 192 4.22 -9.86 -2.08
N TRP A 193 3.94 -9.15 -0.97
CA TRP A 193 4.73 -9.30 0.26
C TRP A 193 4.59 -10.67 0.91
N ARG A 194 3.39 -11.25 0.93
CA ARG A 194 3.17 -12.61 1.44
C ARG A 194 3.95 -13.65 0.64
N SER A 195 3.99 -13.52 -0.69
CA SER A 195 4.81 -14.40 -1.54
C SER A 195 6.30 -14.25 -1.24
N ALA A 196 6.81 -13.02 -1.09
CA ALA A 196 8.21 -12.78 -0.74
C ALA A 196 8.59 -13.37 0.63
N ALA A 197 7.73 -13.22 1.64
CA ALA A 197 7.95 -13.79 2.98
C ALA A 197 7.88 -15.32 2.99
N SER A 198 7.10 -15.92 2.10
CA SER A 198 6.95 -17.39 1.99
C SER A 198 8.08 -18.03 1.19
N GLY A 199 8.69 -17.31 0.25
CA GLY A 199 9.86 -17.76 -0.52
C GLY A 199 11.21 -17.49 0.15
N ALA A 200 11.23 -16.80 1.29
CA ALA A 200 12.42 -16.53 2.11
C ALA A 200 12.59 -17.56 3.26
N ARG A 201 11.88 -18.68 3.22
CA ARG A 201 12.02 -19.82 4.13
C ARG A 201 12.59 -21.03 3.40
#